data_AF-A0A6M2CPA6-F1
#
_entry.id   AF-A0A6M2CPA6-F1
#
_cell.length_a   1.000
_cell.length_b   1.000
_cell.length_c   1.000
_cell.angle_alpha   90.00
_cell.angle_beta   90.00
_cell.angle_gamma   90.00
#
_symmetry.space_group_name_H-M   'P 1'
#
loop_
_entity.id
_entity.type
_entity.pdbx_description
1 polymer ?
#
loop_
_entity_poly.entity_id
_entity_poly.type
_entity_poly.pdbx_seq_one_letter_code
_entity_poly.pdbx_strand_id
1 'polypeptide(L)'
;AWCLWFGHFILHPTSAWRSSTLWHKVQLFFCYILSSIFVGYHEKKTLLDWVRSRVKNYPVPDNFSSGWKDGILLCALLDSMYPGSCPRYDLLNADNCLSNAQLAFFLLEKHTPIRPEITAEELAEGSPSIEKAVRAIVSRLKVISAKAQLQQALGKRPSIKDDGGDDSSSLVARKNCFAKGMGLILAVRGRKASFNVFTKSTNNFCIVVEIRGPDNTVCKEVITNK
;
A
#
# COMPACT_ATOMS: atom_id res chain seq x y z
N ALA A 1 14.59 21.78 -49.36
CA ALA A 1 13.46 22.66 -49.76
C ALA A 1 12.24 22.50 -48.83
N TRP A 2 12.46 22.52 -47.51
CA TRP A 2 11.38 22.41 -46.49
C TRP A 2 10.67 23.75 -46.21
N CYS A 3 11.14 24.85 -46.80
CA CYS A 3 10.51 26.17 -46.66
C CYS A 3 9.31 26.37 -47.61
N LEU A 4 9.14 25.53 -48.64
CA LEU A 4 8.02 25.65 -49.59
C LEU A 4 6.74 24.94 -49.10
N TRP A 5 6.83 24.04 -48.13
CA TRP A 5 5.66 23.40 -47.53
C TRP A 5 4.93 24.31 -46.54
N PHE A 6 5.65 25.18 -45.82
CA PHE A 6 5.03 26.16 -44.93
C PHE A 6 4.29 27.27 -45.69
N GLY A 7 4.77 27.65 -46.88
CA GLY A 7 4.12 28.66 -47.73
C GLY A 7 2.75 28.22 -48.27
N HIS A 8 2.58 26.92 -48.56
CA HIS A 8 1.31 26.38 -49.06
C HIS A 8 0.24 26.21 -47.96
N PHE A 9 0.64 26.27 -46.69
CA PHE A 9 -0.27 26.20 -45.54
C PHE A 9 -0.93 27.56 -45.23
N ILE A 10 -0.37 28.67 -45.76
CA ILE A 10 -0.81 30.04 -45.46
C ILE A 10 -1.79 30.58 -46.52
N LEU A 11 -1.85 30.00 -47.73
CA LEU A 11 -2.64 30.57 -48.85
C LEU A 11 -4.00 29.91 -49.14
N HIS A 12 -4.46 28.90 -48.40
CA HIS A 12 -5.79 28.30 -48.63
C HIS A 12 -6.49 27.85 -47.33
N PRO A 13 -7.32 28.71 -46.69
CA PRO A 13 -7.94 28.40 -45.41
C PRO A 13 -9.24 27.58 -45.53
N THR A 14 -9.55 26.93 -46.66
CA THR A 14 -10.90 26.37 -46.88
C THR A 14 -10.97 24.92 -47.36
N SER A 15 -9.87 24.23 -47.67
CA SER A 15 -9.94 22.82 -48.11
C SER A 15 -9.47 21.80 -47.06
N ALA A 16 -8.71 22.21 -46.04
CA ALA A 16 -8.30 21.31 -44.96
C ALA A 16 -9.41 21.06 -43.91
N TRP A 17 -10.48 21.87 -43.93
CA TRP A 17 -11.57 21.86 -42.93
C TRP A 17 -12.70 20.86 -43.23
N ARG A 18 -12.58 20.03 -44.28
CA ARG A 18 -13.64 19.08 -44.72
C ARG A 18 -13.30 17.60 -44.51
N SER A 19 -12.25 17.26 -43.77
CA SER A 19 -12.00 15.87 -43.38
C SER A 19 -12.44 15.66 -41.93
N SER A 20 -13.68 15.21 -41.73
CA SER A 20 -14.23 14.85 -40.42
C SER A 20 -13.26 13.94 -39.64
N THR A 21 -12.56 13.04 -40.34
CA THR A 21 -11.61 12.11 -39.71
C THR A 21 -10.35 12.79 -39.15
N LEU A 22 -9.90 13.92 -39.70
CA LEU A 22 -8.76 14.67 -39.16
C LEU A 22 -9.13 15.41 -37.87
N TRP A 23 -10.32 16.02 -37.82
CA TRP A 23 -10.81 16.69 -36.60
C TRP A 23 -11.02 15.72 -35.44
N HIS A 24 -11.58 14.52 -35.70
CA HIS A 24 -11.68 13.48 -34.68
C HIS A 24 -10.30 13.03 -34.19
N LYS A 25 -9.32 12.88 -35.08
CA LYS A 25 -7.93 12.53 -34.68
C LYS A 25 -7.27 13.64 -33.87
N VAL A 26 -7.44 14.90 -34.24
CA VAL A 26 -6.93 16.06 -33.49
C VAL A 26 -7.62 16.18 -32.13
N GLN A 27 -8.93 16.00 -32.08
CA GLN A 27 -9.70 16.00 -30.83
C GLN A 27 -9.29 14.85 -29.92
N LEU A 28 -9.13 13.63 -30.45
CA LEU A 28 -8.64 12.49 -29.66
C LEU A 28 -7.20 12.71 -29.19
N PHE A 29 -6.35 13.30 -30.02
CA PHE A 29 -4.99 13.67 -29.62
C PHE A 29 -5.02 14.70 -28.50
N PHE A 30 -5.82 15.76 -28.61
CA PHE A 30 -5.95 16.78 -27.57
C PHE A 30 -6.56 16.20 -26.28
N CYS A 31 -7.59 15.37 -26.37
CA CYS A 31 -8.17 14.64 -25.24
C CYS A 31 -7.15 13.72 -24.58
N TYR A 32 -6.35 13.01 -25.37
CA TYR A 32 -5.27 12.16 -24.86
C TYR A 32 -4.22 12.99 -24.13
N ILE A 33 -3.77 14.11 -24.71
CA ILE A 33 -2.79 15.00 -24.09
C ILE A 33 -3.34 15.65 -22.82
N LEU A 34 -4.58 16.17 -22.84
CA LEU A 34 -5.23 16.74 -21.67
C LEU A 34 -5.43 15.69 -20.57
N SER A 35 -5.90 14.50 -20.92
CA SER A 35 -6.03 13.38 -19.99
C SER A 35 -4.67 13.00 -19.41
N SER A 36 -3.63 12.90 -20.25
CA SER A 36 -2.28 12.54 -19.82
C SER A 36 -1.68 13.58 -18.86
N ILE A 37 -1.84 14.86 -19.15
CA ILE A 37 -1.36 15.96 -18.30
C ILE A 37 -2.14 15.98 -16.98
N PHE A 38 -3.47 15.87 -17.05
CA PHE A 38 -4.35 15.92 -15.88
C PHE A 38 -4.12 14.73 -14.94
N VAL A 39 -4.00 13.52 -15.47
CA VAL A 39 -3.66 12.29 -14.72
C VAL A 39 -2.32 12.47 -14.01
N GLY A 40 -1.28 12.94 -14.72
CA GLY A 40 0.04 13.15 -14.12
C GLY A 40 0.03 14.18 -12.99
N TYR A 41 -0.73 15.27 -13.11
CA TYR A 41 -0.89 16.25 -12.03
C TYR A 41 -1.65 15.66 -10.82
N HIS A 42 -2.73 14.93 -11.08
CA HIS A 42 -3.56 14.32 -10.04
C HIS A 42 -2.79 13.28 -9.21
N GLU A 43 -1.94 12.47 -9.84
CA GLU A 43 -1.09 11.49 -9.17
C GLU A 43 -0.11 12.15 -8.19
N LYS A 44 0.58 13.21 -8.62
CA LYS A 44 1.53 13.94 -7.75
C LYS A 44 0.82 14.48 -6.51
N LYS A 45 -0.33 15.14 -6.69
CA LYS A 45 -1.12 15.69 -5.59
C LYS A 45 -1.58 14.61 -4.62
N THR A 46 -2.08 13.49 -5.14
CA THR A 46 -2.53 12.35 -4.35
C THR A 46 -1.41 11.71 -3.51
N LEU A 47 -0.17 11.73 -4.00
CA LEU A 47 0.98 11.25 -3.24
C LEU A 47 1.37 12.24 -2.13
N LEU A 48 1.39 13.54 -2.41
CA LEU A 48 1.69 14.57 -1.41
C LEU A 48 0.65 14.59 -0.27
N ASP A 49 -0.63 14.48 -0.61
CA ASP A 49 -1.70 14.40 0.37
C ASP A 49 -1.58 13.15 1.26
N TRP A 50 -1.13 12.04 0.69
CA TRP A 50 -0.82 10.84 1.47
C TRP A 50 0.37 11.05 2.42
N VAL A 51 1.44 11.71 1.98
CA VAL A 51 2.59 12.04 2.84
C VAL A 51 2.16 12.95 4.00
N ARG A 52 1.35 13.98 3.72
CA ARG A 52 0.77 14.87 4.76
C ARG A 52 -0.08 14.13 5.78
N SER A 53 -0.85 13.14 5.33
CA SER A 53 -1.68 12.32 6.24
C SER A 53 -0.83 11.48 7.21
N ARG A 54 0.42 11.18 6.83
CA ARG A 54 1.36 10.36 7.60
C ARG A 54 2.25 11.20 8.52
N VAL A 55 2.78 12.30 7.99
CA VAL A 55 3.74 13.17 8.69
C VAL A 55 3.02 14.44 9.12
N LYS A 56 2.46 14.44 10.33
CA LYS A 56 1.72 15.59 10.88
C LYS A 56 2.60 16.67 11.51
N ASN A 57 3.79 16.27 11.97
CA ASN A 57 4.66 17.12 12.79
C ASN A 57 5.80 17.77 11.98
N TYR A 58 5.83 17.57 10.66
CA TYR A 58 6.84 18.15 9.77
C TYR A 58 6.16 18.78 8.56
N PRO A 59 6.57 19.98 8.11
CA PRO A 59 5.97 20.63 6.95
C PRO A 59 6.28 19.83 5.67
N VAL A 60 5.23 19.41 4.97
CA VAL A 60 5.36 18.69 3.69
C VAL A 60 5.24 19.67 2.53
N PRO A 61 6.27 19.83 1.69
CA PRO A 61 6.27 20.77 0.58
C PRO A 61 5.35 20.32 -0.57
N ASP A 62 5.00 21.22 -1.48
CA ASP A 62 4.17 20.93 -2.67
C ASP A 62 4.94 20.29 -3.84
N ASN A 63 6.18 19.85 -3.60
CA ASN A 63 7.05 19.26 -4.62
C ASN A 63 7.73 17.98 -4.13
N PHE A 64 8.26 17.19 -5.08
CA PHE A 64 9.11 16.02 -4.81
C PHE A 64 10.59 16.30 -5.07
N SER A 65 10.97 17.58 -5.18
CA SER A 65 12.33 18.01 -5.48
C SER A 65 13.02 18.63 -4.26
N SER A 66 13.16 19.95 -4.23
CA SER A 66 14.00 20.67 -3.27
C SER A 66 13.63 20.44 -1.81
N GLY A 67 12.37 20.20 -1.47
CA GLY A 67 11.95 19.98 -0.08
C GLY A 67 12.15 18.55 0.44
N TRP A 68 12.83 17.68 -0.33
CA TRP A 68 13.20 16.32 0.08
C TRP A 68 14.72 16.12 0.19
N LYS A 69 15.51 17.14 -0.21
CA LYS A 69 16.98 17.07 -0.25
C LYS A 69 17.61 16.99 1.14
N ASP A 70 16.92 17.49 2.15
CA ASP A 70 17.36 17.52 3.55
C ASP A 70 17.34 16.13 4.20
N GLY A 71 16.66 15.15 3.58
CA GLY A 71 16.53 13.77 4.06
C GLY A 71 15.60 13.60 5.27
N ILE A 72 15.31 14.66 6.01
CA ILE A 72 14.51 14.63 7.25
C ILE A 72 13.07 14.21 6.95
N LEU A 73 12.46 14.73 5.88
CA LEU A 73 11.10 14.37 5.50
C LEU A 73 10.98 12.86 5.18
N LEU A 74 12.01 12.27 4.57
CA LEU A 74 12.03 10.83 4.30
C LEU A 74 12.18 10.01 5.58
N CYS A 75 13.04 10.45 6.52
CA CYS A 75 13.13 9.87 7.86
C CYS A 75 11.79 9.93 8.62
N ALA A 76 11.11 11.08 8.60
CA ALA A 76 9.82 11.28 9.25
C ALA A 76 8.73 10.39 8.65
N LEU A 77 8.72 10.23 7.32
CA LEU A 77 7.80 9.34 6.63
C LEU A 77 8.05 7.87 7.01
N LEU A 78 9.30 7.43 7.07
CA LEU A 78 9.67 6.07 7.47
C LEU A 78 9.29 5.79 8.92
N ASP A 79 9.55 6.72 9.84
CA ASP A 79 9.16 6.58 11.25
C ASP A 79 7.64 6.48 11.42
N SER A 80 6.86 7.22 10.61
CA SER A 80 5.39 7.10 10.62
C SER A 80 4.88 5.71 10.19
N MET A 81 5.65 4.99 9.35
CA MET A 81 5.32 3.64 8.90
C MET A 81 5.86 2.56 9.83
N TYR A 82 7.03 2.82 10.41
CA TYR A 82 7.75 1.92 11.31
C TYR A 82 8.13 2.69 12.57
N PRO A 83 7.19 2.81 13.54
CA PRO A 83 7.41 3.61 14.74
C PRO A 83 8.65 3.16 15.51
N GLY A 84 9.55 4.10 15.79
CA GLY A 84 10.81 3.83 16.49
C GLY A 84 11.99 3.51 15.57
N SER A 85 11.82 3.64 14.25
CA SER A 85 12.93 3.51 13.29
C SER A 85 13.81 4.76 13.27
N CYS A 86 13.21 5.96 13.38
CA CYS A 86 13.93 7.23 13.53
C CYS A 86 13.24 8.09 14.60
N PRO A 87 13.33 7.69 15.88
CA PRO A 87 12.79 8.49 16.96
C PRO A 87 13.56 9.81 17.00
N ARG A 88 12.83 10.92 17.12
CA ARG A 88 13.38 12.28 17.16
C ARG A 88 14.00 12.80 15.85
N TYR A 89 13.38 12.50 14.70
CA TYR A 89 13.75 13.15 13.42
C TYR A 89 13.67 14.69 13.47
N ASP A 90 12.90 15.27 14.40
CA ASP A 90 12.83 16.72 14.68
C ASP A 90 14.15 17.34 15.14
N LEU A 91 15.07 16.54 15.68
CA LEU A 91 16.37 17.00 16.14
C LEU A 91 17.46 16.93 15.06
N LEU A 92 17.15 16.37 13.89
CA LEU A 92 18.10 16.30 12.79
C LEU A 92 18.36 17.72 12.25
N ASN A 93 19.64 18.04 12.04
CA ASN A 93 20.01 19.30 11.42
C ASN A 93 19.76 19.22 9.91
N ALA A 94 19.00 20.18 9.36
CA ALA A 94 18.74 20.30 7.93
C ALA A 94 20.00 20.57 7.11
N ASP A 95 21.07 21.13 7.71
CA ASP A 95 22.35 21.35 7.02
C ASP A 95 23.09 20.03 6.73
N ASN A 96 22.80 18.97 7.49
CA ASN A 96 23.42 17.66 7.35
C ASN A 96 22.69 16.78 6.31
N CYS A 97 22.32 17.36 5.16
CA CYS A 97 21.54 16.73 4.10
C CYS A 97 22.03 15.32 3.74
N LEU A 98 23.34 15.17 3.50
CA LEU A 98 23.94 13.90 3.11
C LEU A 98 23.79 12.82 4.19
N SER A 99 24.08 13.17 5.45
CA SER A 99 23.98 12.23 6.56
C SER A 99 22.53 11.80 6.80
N ASN A 100 21.60 12.75 6.72
CA ASN A 100 20.17 12.48 6.84
C ASN A 100 19.66 11.60 5.68
N ALA A 101 20.10 11.86 4.44
CA ALA A 101 19.77 11.06 3.27
C ALA A 101 20.28 9.62 3.39
N GLN A 102 21.54 9.44 3.82
CA GLN A 102 22.14 8.12 4.08
C GLN A 102 21.36 7.37 5.15
N LEU A 103 21.01 8.04 6.26
CA LEU A 103 20.17 7.46 7.31
C LEU A 103 18.80 7.04 6.76
N ALA A 104 18.14 7.91 6.01
CA ALA A 104 16.83 7.63 5.44
C ALA A 104 16.87 6.42 4.49
N PHE A 105 17.87 6.32 3.62
CA PHE A 105 18.03 5.18 2.71
C PHE A 105 18.39 3.90 3.44
N PHE A 106 19.24 3.96 4.46
CA PHE A 106 19.52 2.81 5.32
C PHE A 106 18.24 2.29 5.99
N LEU A 107 17.41 3.18 6.56
CA LEU A 107 16.14 2.79 7.17
C LEU A 107 15.14 2.25 6.15
N LEU A 108 15.09 2.83 4.95
CA LEU A 108 14.25 2.37 3.86
C LEU A 108 14.57 0.91 3.50
N GLU A 109 15.84 0.61 3.24
CA GLU A 109 16.29 -0.73 2.88
C GLU A 109 16.16 -1.74 4.03
N LYS A 110 16.33 -1.28 5.28
CA LYS A 110 16.17 -2.12 6.47
C LYS A 110 14.73 -2.58 6.69
N HIS A 111 13.75 -1.71 6.46
CA HIS A 111 12.34 -1.98 6.78
C HIS A 111 11.48 -2.35 5.57
N THR A 112 11.97 -2.09 4.36
CA THR A 112 11.24 -2.28 3.11
C THR A 112 12.12 -2.96 2.06
N PRO A 113 11.54 -3.69 1.09
CA PRO A 113 12.29 -4.23 -0.04
C PRO A 113 12.63 -3.17 -1.10
N ILE A 114 12.47 -1.88 -0.81
CA ILE A 114 12.72 -0.80 -1.77
C ILE A 114 14.22 -0.48 -1.76
N ARG A 115 14.85 -0.57 -2.93
CA ARG A 115 16.18 -0.01 -3.17
C ARG A 115 16.05 1.36 -3.85
N PRO A 116 16.65 2.43 -3.31
CA PRO A 116 16.72 3.73 -3.99
C PRO A 116 17.38 3.61 -5.37
N GLU A 117 16.84 4.35 -6.35
CA GLU A 117 17.43 4.45 -7.70
C GLU A 117 18.51 5.53 -7.78
N ILE A 118 18.63 6.36 -6.74
CA ILE A 118 19.57 7.46 -6.62
C ILE A 118 20.46 7.25 -5.41
N THR A 119 21.64 7.86 -5.41
CA THR A 119 22.50 7.84 -4.23
C THR A 119 22.12 8.92 -3.22
N ALA A 120 22.61 8.82 -1.98
CA ALA A 120 22.34 9.81 -0.95
C ALA A 120 22.95 11.17 -1.29
N GLU A 121 24.09 11.16 -1.98
CA GLU A 121 24.77 12.34 -2.51
C GLU A 121 23.89 13.04 -3.55
N GLU A 122 23.34 12.29 -4.51
CA GLU A 122 22.43 12.85 -5.53
C GLU A 122 21.16 13.45 -4.91
N LEU A 123 20.64 12.84 -3.83
CA LEU A 123 19.51 13.38 -3.09
C LEU A 123 19.88 14.70 -2.39
N ALA A 124 21.04 14.74 -1.71
CA ALA A 124 21.51 15.91 -0.96
C ALA A 124 21.88 17.10 -1.86
N GLU A 125 22.47 16.83 -3.02
CA GLU A 125 22.81 17.83 -4.05
C GLU A 125 21.55 18.38 -4.74
N GLY A 126 20.43 17.66 -4.69
CA GLY A 126 19.19 18.08 -5.30
C GLY A 126 19.20 17.94 -6.83
N SER A 127 19.78 16.85 -7.34
CA SER A 127 19.89 16.57 -8.78
C SER A 127 18.51 16.53 -9.47
N PRO A 128 18.42 16.74 -10.79
CA PRO A 128 17.12 16.75 -11.49
C PRO A 128 16.38 15.40 -11.46
N SER A 129 17.07 14.31 -11.13
CA SER A 129 16.49 12.96 -11.03
C SER A 129 15.72 12.71 -9.72
N ILE A 130 15.91 13.55 -8.69
CA ILE A 130 15.29 13.34 -7.37
C ILE A 130 13.76 13.29 -7.44
N GLU A 131 13.11 14.13 -8.27
CA GLU A 131 11.64 14.16 -8.33
C GLU A 131 11.08 12.82 -8.76
N LYS A 132 11.72 12.19 -9.75
CA LYS A 132 11.33 10.85 -10.21
C LYS A 132 11.60 9.80 -9.14
N ALA A 133 12.79 9.82 -8.54
CA ALA A 133 13.20 8.83 -7.55
C ALA A 133 12.35 8.87 -6.28
N VAL A 134 12.16 10.07 -5.71
CA VAL A 134 11.36 10.28 -4.49
C VAL A 134 9.90 9.90 -4.74
N ARG A 135 9.29 10.30 -5.86
CA ARG A 135 7.92 9.84 -6.20
C ARG A 135 7.82 8.33 -6.28
N ALA A 136 8.82 7.67 -6.89
CA ALA A 136 8.85 6.22 -6.99
C ALA A 136 8.98 5.56 -5.61
N ILE A 137 9.80 6.11 -4.70
CA ILE A 137 9.90 5.66 -3.31
C ILE A 137 8.57 5.83 -2.58
N VAL A 138 7.99 7.03 -2.58
CA VAL A 138 6.72 7.35 -1.90
C VAL A 138 5.56 6.50 -2.45
N SER A 139 5.48 6.32 -3.76
CA SER A 139 4.48 5.46 -4.40
C SER A 139 4.61 4.01 -3.93
N ARG A 140 5.83 3.45 -3.93
CA ARG A 140 6.09 2.08 -3.43
C ARG A 140 5.78 1.96 -1.94
N LEU A 141 6.16 2.94 -1.12
CA LEU A 141 5.82 2.98 0.30
C LEU A 141 4.30 3.00 0.55
N LYS A 142 3.55 3.78 -0.23
CA LYS A 142 2.09 3.83 -0.16
C LYS A 142 1.46 2.46 -0.46
N VAL A 143 1.96 1.76 -1.48
CA VAL A 143 1.51 0.40 -1.81
C VAL A 143 1.84 -0.59 -0.69
N ILE A 144 3.06 -0.55 -0.15
CA ILE A 144 3.46 -1.40 0.98
C ILE A 144 2.58 -1.14 2.20
N SER A 145 2.32 0.13 2.52
CA SER A 145 1.48 0.54 3.64
C SER A 145 0.04 0.04 3.47
N ALA A 146 -0.54 0.21 2.28
CA ALA A 146 -1.88 -0.29 1.96
C ALA A 146 -1.94 -1.82 2.02
N LYS A 147 -0.92 -2.51 1.50
CA LYS A 147 -0.81 -3.98 1.59
C LYS A 147 -0.71 -4.44 3.05
N ALA A 148 0.08 -3.77 3.88
CA ALA A 148 0.20 -4.08 5.30
C ALA A 148 -1.14 -3.88 6.03
N GLN A 149 -1.86 -2.79 5.75
CA GLN A 149 -3.20 -2.54 6.29
C GLN A 149 -4.20 -3.59 5.85
N LEU A 150 -4.19 -3.94 4.56
CA LEU A 150 -5.02 -5.01 4.01
C LEU A 150 -4.72 -6.35 4.70
N GLN A 151 -3.44 -6.72 4.84
CA GLN A 151 -3.03 -7.94 5.52
C GLN A 151 -3.44 -7.96 6.99
N GLN A 152 -3.36 -6.83 7.69
CA GLN A 152 -3.84 -6.70 9.06
C GLN A 152 -5.37 -6.85 9.14
N ALA A 153 -6.11 -6.22 8.21
CA ALA A 153 -7.57 -6.28 8.14
C ALA A 153 -8.06 -7.70 7.80
N LEU A 154 -7.44 -8.32 6.79
CA LEU A 154 -7.67 -9.71 6.38
C LEU A 154 -7.24 -10.72 7.47
N GLY A 155 -6.47 -10.28 8.45
CA GLY A 155 -5.97 -11.10 9.56
C GLY A 155 -4.75 -11.90 9.15
N LYS A 156 -3.75 -11.98 10.05
CA LYS A 156 -2.60 -12.88 9.96
C LYS A 156 -3.03 -14.22 9.35
N ARG A 157 -2.63 -14.51 8.10
CA ARG A 157 -2.38 -15.90 7.73
C ARG A 157 -1.36 -16.39 8.75
N PRO A 158 -1.59 -17.51 9.46
CA PRO A 158 -0.45 -18.24 9.99
C PRO A 158 0.48 -18.42 8.80
N SER A 159 1.77 -18.14 8.98
CA SER A 159 2.77 -18.76 8.14
C SER A 159 2.61 -20.28 8.33
N ILE A 160 1.70 -20.86 7.55
CA ILE A 160 1.84 -22.23 7.08
C ILE A 160 3.16 -22.17 6.32
N LYS A 161 4.24 -22.56 7.01
CA LYS A 161 5.20 -23.43 6.35
C LYS A 161 4.34 -24.55 5.77
N ASP A 162 4.47 -24.82 4.47
CA ASP A 162 3.82 -25.90 3.73
C ASP A 162 3.34 -27.00 4.70
N ASP A 163 2.03 -27.19 4.83
CA ASP A 163 1.45 -28.25 4.00
C ASP A 163 -0.04 -28.00 3.68
N GLY A 164 -0.35 -28.05 2.38
CA GLY A 164 -1.58 -28.58 1.79
C GLY A 164 -2.96 -28.01 2.16
N GLY A 165 -3.60 -27.33 1.19
CA GLY A 165 -4.95 -27.70 0.76
C GLY A 165 -6.16 -26.93 1.34
N ASP A 166 -6.61 -25.95 0.56
CA ASP A 166 -7.98 -25.59 0.15
C ASP A 166 -9.21 -25.54 1.09
N ASP A 167 -10.00 -24.50 0.79
CA ASP A 167 -11.47 -24.38 0.83
C ASP A 167 -12.24 -23.91 2.08
N SER A 168 -12.12 -22.61 2.27
CA SER A 168 -13.13 -21.57 2.52
C SER A 168 -14.63 -21.89 2.32
N SER A 169 -15.41 -21.97 3.42
CA SER A 169 -16.84 -21.59 3.41
C SER A 169 -17.44 -21.09 4.75
N SER A 170 -16.68 -20.87 5.82
CA SER A 170 -17.23 -20.43 7.13
C SER A 170 -16.66 -19.10 7.68
N LEU A 171 -16.03 -18.30 6.81
CA LEU A 171 -15.23 -17.11 7.17
C LEU A 171 -16.03 -15.94 7.79
N VAL A 172 -17.36 -16.01 7.89
CA VAL A 172 -18.19 -14.94 8.48
C VAL A 172 -18.28 -15.04 10.02
N ALA A 173 -17.91 -16.17 10.64
CA ALA A 173 -17.92 -16.31 12.11
C ALA A 173 -16.57 -15.97 12.78
N ARG A 174 -15.53 -15.63 12.00
CA ARG A 174 -14.15 -15.90 12.40
C ARG A 174 -13.45 -14.87 13.29
N LYS A 175 -14.17 -13.95 13.96
CA LYS A 175 -13.49 -13.01 14.88
C LYS A 175 -14.11 -12.76 16.26
N ASN A 176 -15.14 -13.50 16.69
CA ASN A 176 -15.74 -13.29 18.02
C ASN A 176 -15.76 -14.49 18.98
N CYS A 177 -15.24 -15.67 18.61
CA CYS A 177 -15.08 -16.78 19.56
C CYS A 177 -13.75 -17.53 19.37
N PHE A 178 -13.24 -18.16 20.44
CA PHE A 178 -12.08 -19.04 20.41
C PHE A 178 -12.28 -20.21 21.36
N ALA A 179 -11.73 -21.38 21.06
CA ALA A 179 -11.83 -22.54 21.92
C ALA A 179 -10.45 -22.92 22.50
N LYS A 180 -10.43 -23.42 23.75
CA LYS A 180 -9.23 -23.92 24.41
C LYS A 180 -9.55 -25.15 25.24
N GLY A 181 -8.66 -26.13 25.26
CA GLY A 181 -8.74 -27.28 26.16
C GLY A 181 -8.06 -28.50 25.59
N MET A 182 -7.72 -29.44 26.47
CA MET A 182 -7.01 -30.67 26.10
C MET A 182 -7.81 -31.52 25.10
N GLY A 183 -9.14 -31.49 25.19
CA GLY A 183 -10.01 -32.25 24.29
C GLY A 183 -9.97 -31.82 22.82
N LEU A 184 -9.38 -30.68 22.49
CA LEU A 184 -9.12 -30.25 21.10
C LEU A 184 -7.78 -30.74 20.55
N ILE A 185 -6.91 -31.27 21.43
CA ILE A 185 -5.55 -31.70 21.10
C ILE A 185 -5.46 -33.22 21.16
N LEU A 186 -5.98 -33.82 22.23
CA LEU A 186 -5.88 -35.26 22.49
C LEU A 186 -7.13 -35.78 23.20
N ALA A 187 -7.62 -36.93 22.74
CA ALA A 187 -8.71 -37.67 23.37
C ALA A 187 -8.36 -39.17 23.45
N VAL A 188 -8.87 -39.85 24.47
CA VAL A 188 -8.69 -41.30 24.67
C VAL A 188 -10.06 -41.97 24.59
N ARG A 189 -10.15 -43.10 23.88
CA ARG A 189 -11.41 -43.86 23.74
C ARG A 189 -11.98 -44.21 25.12
N GLY A 190 -13.26 -43.94 25.33
CA GLY A 190 -13.95 -44.17 26.60
C GLY A 190 -13.66 -43.15 27.71
N ARG A 191 -12.91 -42.08 27.43
CA ARG A 191 -12.67 -40.98 28.36
C ARG A 191 -13.27 -39.68 27.82
N LYS A 192 -13.76 -38.82 28.72
CA LYS A 192 -14.33 -37.52 28.36
C LYS A 192 -13.23 -36.58 27.84
N ALA A 193 -13.35 -36.13 26.60
CA ALA A 193 -12.57 -35.03 26.05
C ALA A 193 -13.29 -33.71 26.35
N SER A 194 -12.61 -32.78 27.02
CA SER A 194 -13.22 -31.51 27.44
C SER A 194 -12.48 -30.31 26.85
N PHE A 195 -13.23 -29.32 26.41
CA PHE A 195 -12.72 -28.04 25.99
C PHE A 195 -13.75 -26.94 26.27
N ASN A 196 -13.28 -25.71 26.33
CA ASN A 196 -14.08 -24.53 26.57
C ASN A 196 -14.13 -23.68 25.31
N VAL A 197 -15.29 -23.11 25.02
CA VAL A 197 -15.46 -22.11 23.96
C VAL A 197 -15.72 -20.76 24.62
N PHE A 198 -14.88 -19.79 24.30
CA PHE A 198 -14.95 -18.42 24.78
C PHE A 198 -15.51 -17.53 23.67
N THR A 199 -16.54 -16.76 23.98
CA THR A 199 -17.13 -15.77 23.08
C THR A 199 -16.89 -14.36 23.62
N LYS A 200 -16.63 -13.40 22.74
CA LYS A 200 -16.48 -11.97 23.08
C LYS A 200 -17.81 -11.24 23.20
N SER A 201 -18.88 -11.78 22.62
CA SER A 201 -20.24 -11.21 22.68
C SER A 201 -21.10 -12.02 23.64
N THR A 202 -21.77 -11.33 24.57
CA THR A 202 -22.70 -11.94 25.54
C THR A 202 -24.13 -12.06 25.04
N ASN A 203 -24.48 -11.39 23.93
CA ASN A 203 -25.84 -11.37 23.41
C ASN A 203 -25.98 -12.38 22.24
N ASN A 204 -27.11 -13.10 22.24
CA ASN A 204 -27.57 -14.16 21.32
C ASN A 204 -26.47 -14.83 20.50
N PHE A 205 -25.98 -15.98 20.97
CA PHE A 205 -25.04 -16.80 20.21
C PHE A 205 -25.62 -18.16 19.85
N CYS A 206 -25.19 -18.68 18.69
CA CYS A 206 -25.42 -20.04 18.24
C CYS A 206 -24.06 -20.63 17.87
N ILE A 207 -23.56 -21.57 18.69
CA ILE A 207 -22.31 -22.28 18.49
C ILE A 207 -22.67 -23.68 18.04
N VAL A 208 -22.13 -24.09 16.90
CA VAL A 208 -22.26 -25.46 16.39
C VAL A 208 -20.94 -26.17 16.60
N VAL A 209 -20.96 -27.27 17.35
CA VAL A 209 -19.82 -28.17 17.52
C VAL A 209 -20.06 -29.41 16.67
N GLU A 210 -19.15 -29.68 15.75
CA GLU A 210 -19.18 -30.87 14.90
C GLU A 210 -17.92 -31.70 15.15
N ILE A 211 -18.11 -32.97 15.47
CA ILE A 211 -17.04 -33.96 15.68
C ILE A 211 -17.14 -34.99 14.57
N ARG A 212 -16.07 -35.15 13.81
CA ARG A 212 -15.95 -36.17 12.77
C ARG A 212 -15.13 -37.35 13.28
N GLY A 213 -15.72 -38.53 13.26
CA GLY A 213 -15.06 -39.79 13.58
C GLY A 213 -14.21 -40.30 12.41
N PRO A 214 -13.37 -41.33 12.65
CA PRO A 214 -12.48 -41.91 11.65
C PRO A 214 -13.23 -42.54 10.46
N ASP A 215 -14.43 -43.06 10.68
CA ASP A 215 -15.29 -43.66 9.64
C ASP A 215 -16.13 -42.62 8.88
N ASN A 216 -15.72 -41.35 8.92
CA ASN A 216 -16.46 -40.20 8.39
C ASN A 216 -17.86 -40.02 9.03
N THR A 217 -18.08 -40.64 10.19
CA THR A 217 -19.28 -40.43 11.02
C THR A 217 -19.25 -39.03 11.61
N VAL A 218 -20.40 -38.36 11.66
CA VAL A 218 -20.48 -36.98 12.13
C VAL A 218 -21.44 -36.90 13.32
N CYS A 219 -20.95 -36.35 14.43
CA CYS A 219 -21.75 -35.98 15.59
C CYS A 219 -21.81 -34.46 15.68
N LYS A 220 -23.00 -33.89 15.76
CA LYS A 220 -23.21 -32.43 15.74
C LYS A 220 -24.10 -32.01 16.90
N GLU A 221 -23.66 -30.98 17.60
CA GLU A 221 -24.37 -30.39 18.72
C GLU A 221 -24.47 -28.87 18.53
N VAL A 222 -25.62 -28.30 18.86
CA VAL A 222 -25.89 -26.87 18.72
C VAL A 222 -26.15 -26.28 20.09
N ILE A 223 -25.28 -25.35 20.49
CA ILE A 223 -25.33 -24.64 21.76
C ILE A 223 -25.82 -23.23 21.47
N THR A 224 -27.01 -22.88 21.97
CA THR A 224 -27.57 -21.54 21.81
C THR A 224 -27.75 -20.86 23.16
N ASN A 225 -27.53 -19.55 23.20
CA ASN A 225 -27.92 -18.70 24.32
C ASN A 225 -29.02 -17.76 23.83
N LYS A 226 -30.20 -17.82 24.46
CA LYS A 226 -31.39 -17.04 24.13
C LYS A 226 -31.48 -15.80 25.00
#